data_AF-A0A5J4NNA1-F1
#
_entry.id   AF-A0A5J4NNA1-F1
#
_cell.length_a   1.000
_cell.length_b   1.000
_cell.length_c   1.000
_cell.angle_alpha   90.00
_cell.angle_beta   90.00
_cell.angle_gamma   90.00
#
_symmetry.space_group_name_H-M   'P 1'
#
loop_
_entity.id
_entity.type
_entity.pdbx_description
1 polymer ?
#
loop_
_entity_poly.entity_id
_entity_poly.type
_entity_poly.pdbx_seq_one_letter_code
_entity_poly.pdbx_strand_id
1 'polypeptide(L)' 'NTLNRGYLPHHPVFYPAKSHKLRTVFGCAARYALRYMNDQLLSGTHLTNSMVGFLFRFRPEKVAVMTDIEAMFQQM' A
#
# COMPACT_ATOMS: atom_id res chain seq x y z
N ASN A 1 13.87 -30.40 -1.37
CA ASN A 1 13.34 -29.36 -2.27
C ASN A 1 12.12 -28.65 -1.66
N THR A 2 12.28 -27.98 -0.50
CA THR A 2 11.17 -27.37 0.27
C THR A 2 11.50 -26.00 0.88
N LEU A 3 12.67 -25.43 0.62
CA LEU A 3 13.21 -24.25 1.31
C LEU A 3 12.67 -22.88 0.83
N ASN A 4 11.74 -22.83 -0.12
CA ASN A 4 11.25 -21.58 -0.70
C ASN A 4 9.74 -21.37 -0.48
N ARG A 5 9.29 -21.47 0.78
CA ARG A 5 7.93 -21.07 1.18
C ARG A 5 8.02 -19.86 2.11
N GLY A 6 7.68 -18.69 1.59
CA GLY A 6 7.43 -17.50 2.39
C GLY A 6 6.07 -17.63 3.09
N TYR A 7 6.00 -17.24 4.37
CA TYR A 7 4.75 -17.11 5.10
C TYR A 7 4.43 -15.63 5.29
N LEU A 8 3.22 -15.24 4.93
CA LEU A 8 2.72 -13.87 5.09
C LEU A 8 1.60 -13.86 6.13
N PRO A 9 1.87 -13.45 7.38
CA PRO A 9 0.84 -13.39 8.39
C PRO A 9 -0.21 -12.35 8.02
N HIS A 10 -1.46 -12.65 8.33
CA HIS A 10 -2.58 -11.76 8.07
C HIS A 10 -3.57 -11.81 9.22
N HIS A 11 -4.26 -10.69 9.47
CA HIS A 11 -5.32 -10.64 10.47
C HIS A 11 -6.47 -9.74 9.99
N PRO A 12 -7.71 -10.01 10.44
CA PRO A 12 -8.86 -9.18 10.17
C PRO A 12 -8.81 -7.87 10.95
N VAL A 13 -9.11 -6.75 10.29
CA VAL A 13 -9.29 -5.43 10.90
C VAL A 13 -10.63 -4.86 10.45
N PHE A 14 -11.40 -4.34 11.40
CA PHE A 14 -12.67 -3.63 11.15
C PHE A 14 -12.45 -2.13 11.27
N TYR A 15 -13.00 -1.36 10.31
CA TYR A 15 -12.96 0.09 10.40
C TYR A 15 -14.05 0.58 11.37
N PRO A 16 -13.72 1.35 12.44
CA PRO A 16 -14.67 1.72 13.48
C PRO A 16 -15.95 2.39 12.96
N ALA A 17 -15.85 3.24 11.94
CA ALA A 17 -17.00 3.94 11.35
C ALA A 17 -17.72 3.15 10.23
N LYS A 18 -17.19 2.00 9.79
CA LYS A 18 -17.85 1.06 8.87
C LYS A 18 -17.59 -0.36 9.34
N SER A 19 -18.12 -0.69 10.52
CA SER A 19 -17.90 -1.97 11.21
C SER A 19 -18.36 -3.19 10.40
N HIS A 20 -19.23 -3.01 9.40
CA HIS A 20 -19.66 -4.08 8.49
C HIS A 20 -18.60 -4.47 7.45
N LYS A 21 -17.54 -3.67 7.26
CA LYS A 21 -16.52 -3.92 6.24
C LYS A 21 -15.24 -4.47 6.88
N LEU A 22 -15.01 -5.78 6.69
CA LEU A 22 -13.77 -6.45 7.06
C LEU A 22 -12.64 -6.09 6.08
N ARG A 23 -11.46 -5.80 6.60
CA ARG A 23 -10.22 -5.65 5.81
C ARG A 23 -9.17 -6.63 6.32
N THR A 24 -8.57 -7.39 5.43
CA THR A 24 -7.41 -8.23 5.77
C THR A 24 -6.15 -7.38 5.72
N VAL A 25 -5.39 -7.35 6.82
CA VAL A 25 -4.08 -6.67 6.89
C VAL A 25 -2.98 -7.72 6.84
N PHE A 26 -2.06 -7.57 5.89
CA PHE A 26 -0.88 -8.43 5.76
C PHE A 26 0.30 -7.82 6.54
N GLY A 27 0.85 -8.58 7.47
CA GLY A 27 1.97 -8.19 8.32
C GLY A 27 3.31 -8.50 7.66
N CYS A 28 3.70 -7.73 6.64
CA CYS A 28 4.95 -7.97 5.89
C CYS A 28 6.24 -7.75 6.73
N ALA A 29 6.11 -7.07 7.88
CA ALA A 29 7.17 -6.86 8.85
C ALA A 29 7.21 -7.92 9.97
N ALA A 30 6.36 -8.94 9.91
CA ALA A 30 6.41 -10.03 10.88
C ALA A 30 7.52 -11.02 10.52
N ARG A 31 8.17 -11.57 11.55
CA ARG A 31 9.29 -12.51 11.38
C ARG A 31 8.76 -13.93 11.15
N TYR A 32 9.20 -14.56 10.07
CA TYR A 32 9.02 -16.00 9.83
C TYR A 32 10.37 -16.65 9.53
N ALA A 33 10.68 -17.76 10.20
CA ALA A 33 11.96 -18.46 10.04
C ALA A 33 13.19 -17.52 10.11
N LEU A 34 13.18 -16.58 11.07
CA LEU A 34 14.21 -15.55 11.29
C LEU A 34 14.38 -14.52 10.14
N ARG A 35 13.45 -14.47 9.19
CA ARG A 35 13.46 -13.51 8.09
C ARG A 35 12.22 -12.62 8.13
N TYR A 36 12.36 -11.37 7.73
CA TYR A 36 11.26 -10.45 7.48
C TYR A 36 11.00 -10.38 5.98
N MET A 37 9.73 -10.38 5.56
CA MET A 37 9.42 -10.33 4.12
C MET A 37 9.86 -9.00 3.49
N ASN A 38 9.66 -7.89 4.19
CA ASN A 38 10.08 -6.56 3.71
C ASN A 38 11.58 -6.47 3.42
N ASP A 39 12.43 -7.16 4.18
CA ASP A 39 13.89 -7.11 4.02
C ASP A 39 14.38 -7.98 2.86
N GLN A 40 13.50 -8.81 2.27
CA GLN A 40 13.83 -9.65 1.11
C GLN A 40 13.37 -9.01 -0.21
N LEU A 41 12.65 -7.88 -0.15
CA LEU A 41 12.17 -7.16 -1.33
C LEU A 41 13.24 -6.15 -1.79
N LEU A 42 13.49 -6.11 -3.09
CA LEU A 42 14.31 -5.05 -3.67
C LEU A 42 13.48 -3.77 -3.75
N SER A 43 13.99 -2.69 -3.17
CA SER A 43 13.37 -1.38 -3.29
C SER A 43 13.39 -0.91 -4.75
N GLY A 44 12.21 -0.63 -5.30
CA GLY A 44 12.09 0.03 -6.60
C GLY A 44 12.41 1.53 -6.52
N THR A 45 12.54 2.16 -7.68
CA THR A 45 12.67 3.62 -7.77
C THR A 45 11.38 4.30 -7.31
N HIS A 46 11.50 5.49 -6.73
CA HIS A 46 10.35 6.26 -6.25
C HIS A 46 9.57 6.85 -7.44
N LEU A 47 8.42 6.25 -7.77
CA LEU A 47 7.59 6.64 -8.92
C LEU A 47 6.57 7.74 -8.62
N THR A 48 6.34 8.07 -7.34
CA THR A 48 5.37 9.11 -6.99
C THR A 48 5.99 10.50 -7.16
N ASN A 49 5.22 11.42 -7.75
CA ASN A 49 5.63 12.82 -7.84
C ASN A 49 5.56 13.48 -6.45
N SER A 50 6.40 14.49 -6.21
CA SER A 50 6.27 15.29 -5.00
C SER A 50 4.92 16.00 -4.97
N MET A 51 4.24 16.00 -3.81
CA MET A 51 2.94 16.67 -3.66
C MET A 51 3.03 18.17 -3.96
N VAL A 52 4.15 18.80 -3.57
CA VAL A 52 4.44 20.20 -3.90
C VAL A 52 4.50 20.39 -5.42
N GLY A 53 5.28 19.56 -6.13
CA GLY A 53 5.40 19.64 -7.59
C GLY A 53 4.10 19.30 -8.32
N PHE A 54 3.25 18.45 -7.74
CA PHE A 54 1.90 18.22 -8.22
C PHE A 54 1.06 19.49 -8.10
N LEU A 55 0.90 20.04 -6.88
CA LEU A 55 0.07 21.23 -6.64
C LEU A 55 0.50 22.45 -7.47
N PHE A 56 1.80 22.67 -7.66
CA PHE A 56 2.29 23.76 -8.52
C PHE A 56 1.86 23.61 -9.99
N ARG A 57 1.75 22.39 -10.51
CA ARG A 57 1.29 22.12 -11.87
C ARG A 57 -0.22 22.31 -12.06
N PHE A 58 -1.01 22.27 -10.98
CA PHE A 58 -2.45 22.59 -10.99
C PHE A 58 -2.75 24.09 -10.80
N ARG A 59 -1.74 24.93 -10.55
CA ARG A 59 -1.93 26.38 -10.39
C ARG A 59 -2.24 27.20 -11.65
N PRO A 60 -2.00 26.76 -12.91
CA PRO A 60 -2.31 27.63 -14.05
C PRO A 60 -3.83 27.77 -14.28
N GLU A 61 -4.63 26.82 -13.77
CA GLU A 61 -6.07 26.78 -14.02
C GLU A 61 -6.90 27.28 -12.83
N LYS A 62 -8.03 27.93 -13.12
CA LYS A 62 -8.94 28.50 -12.11
C LYS A 62 -9.79 27.46 -11.37
N VAL A 63 -9.90 26.24 -11.91
CA VAL A 63 -10.74 25.16 -11.39
C VAL A 63 -9.94 23.86 -11.39
N ALA A 64 -9.94 23.16 -10.25
CA ALA A 64 -9.34 21.84 -10.12
C ALA A 64 -10.42 20.78 -9.92
N VAL A 65 -10.29 19.65 -10.60
CA VAL A 65 -11.14 18.46 -10.41
C VAL A 65 -10.32 17.39 -9.70
N MET A 66 -10.85 16.84 -8.62
CA MET A 66 -10.22 15.80 -7.83
C MET A 66 -11.17 14.60 -7.74
N THR A 67 -10.62 13.40 -7.91
CA THR A 67 -11.32 12.13 -7.65
C THR A 67 -10.37 11.17 -6.93
N ASP A 68 -10.93 10.34 -6.06
CA ASP A 68 -10.20 9.21 -5.47
C ASP A 68 -10.38 7.98 -6.37
N ILE A 69 -9.33 7.16 -6.49
CA ILE A 69 -9.39 5.88 -7.19
C ILE A 69 -9.53 4.80 -6.12
N GLU A 70 -10.75 4.28 -5.98
CA GLU A 70 -11.00 3.19 -5.04
C GLU A 70 -10.14 1.97 -5.41
N ALA A 71 -9.45 1.43 -4.40
CA ALA A 71 -8.66 0.21 -4.52
C ALA A 71 -7.52 0.26 -5.55
N MET A 72 -6.87 1.41 -5.72
CA MET A 72 -5.73 1.59 -6.65
C MET A 72 -4.68 0.47 -6.60
N PHE A 73 -4.26 0.00 -5.40
CA PHE A 73 -3.28 -1.08 -5.26
C PHE A 73 -3.77 -2.46 -5.72
N GLN A 74 -5.08 -2.67 -5.85
CA GLN A 74 -5.63 -3.91 -6.40
C GLN A 74 -5.76 -3.85 -7.93
N GLN A 75 -5.64 -2.66 -8.52
CA GLN A 75 -5.75 -2.41 -9.96
C GLN A 75 -4.38 -2.23 -10.64
N MET A 76 -3.31 -2.09 -9.85
CA MET A 76 -1.92 -2.07 -10.33
C MET A 76 -1.37 -3.49 -10.45
#